data_AF-A0A934GA61-F1
#
_entry.id   AF-A0A934GA61-F1
#
_cell.length_a   1.000
_cell.length_b   1.000
_cell.length_c   1.000
_cell.angle_alpha   90.00
_cell.angle_beta   90.00
_cell.angle_gamma   90.00
#
_symmetry.space_group_name_H-M   'P 1'
#
loop_
_entity.id
_entity.type
_entity.pdbx_description
1 polymer ?
#
loop_
_entity_poly.entity_id
_entity_poly.type
_entity_poly.pdbx_seq_one_letter_code
_entity_poly.pdbx_strand_id
1 'polypeptide(L)'
;MNKILSAAFIPSTRGLVRGLRFCAAAIAVHGMLLHLSTAIRPFFSSVFDLVGEVLFWVLTVPALLLSSPFASVLWNFGLMNAPGWFAWPKPLGIALAYVVWVAVLFGLAQVVQHWSNKK
;
A
#
# COMPACT_ATOMS: atom_id res chain seq x y z
N MET A 1 12.12 29.48 -23.90
CA MET A 1 10.80 29.29 -23.26
C MET A 1 10.69 28.07 -22.32
N ASN A 2 11.74 27.28 -22.05
CA ASN A 2 11.65 26.09 -21.18
C ASN A 2 11.82 26.32 -19.67
N LYS A 3 12.23 27.52 -19.22
CA LYS A 3 12.47 27.80 -17.78
C LYS A 3 11.21 28.13 -16.96
N ILE A 4 10.09 28.43 -17.63
CA ILE A 4 8.85 28.86 -16.94
C ILE A 4 7.98 27.66 -16.53
N LEU A 5 8.14 26.50 -17.20
CA LEU A 5 7.35 25.29 -16.92
C LEU A 5 7.92 24.45 -15.77
N SER A 6 9.21 24.58 -15.43
CA SER A 6 9.83 23.82 -14.34
C SER A 6 9.55 24.37 -12.94
N ALA A 7 9.10 25.63 -12.83
CA ALA A 7 8.73 26.24 -11.55
C ALA A 7 7.29 25.95 -11.10
N ALA A 8 6.43 25.47 -12.00
CA ALA A 8 5.00 25.29 -11.73
C ALA A 8 4.66 24.03 -10.90
N PHE A 9 5.60 23.09 -10.76
CA PHE A 9 5.37 21.79 -10.12
C PHE A 9 6.34 21.48 -8.98
N ILE A 10 6.84 22.50 -8.27
CA ILE A 10 7.51 22.24 -6.99
C ILE A 10 6.39 22.18 -5.93
N PRO A 11 5.94 20.98 -5.50
CA PRO A 11 4.97 20.91 -4.42
C PRO A 11 5.56 21.61 -3.21
N SER A 12 4.77 22.49 -2.57
CA SER A 12 5.17 23.06 -1.29
C SER A 12 5.50 21.91 -0.31
N THR A 13 6.49 22.09 0.57
CA THR A 13 6.86 21.07 1.58
C THR A 13 5.65 20.64 2.40
N ARG A 14 4.72 21.56 2.69
CA ARG A 14 3.43 21.25 3.33
C ARG A 14 2.54 20.34 2.48
N GLY A 15 2.47 20.57 1.16
CA GLY A 15 1.76 19.72 0.21
C GLY A 15 2.35 18.31 0.17
N LEU A 16 3.68 18.19 0.14
CA LEU A 16 4.37 16.90 0.12
C LEU A 16 4.13 16.08 1.40
N VAL A 17 4.25 16.71 2.58
CA VAL A 17 3.96 16.06 3.88
C VAL A 17 2.51 15.56 3.93
N ARG A 18 1.55 16.38 3.48
CA ARG A 18 0.13 15.99 3.41
C ARG A 18 -0.08 14.81 2.45
N GLY A 19 0.55 14.84 1.27
CA GLY A 19 0.49 13.76 0.29
C GLY A 19 1.01 12.44 0.86
N LEU A 20 2.17 12.45 1.52
CA LEU A 20 2.74 11.25 2.15
C LEU A 20 1.82 10.67 3.24
N ARG A 21 1.26 11.53 4.10
CA ARG A 21 0.31 11.10 5.14
C ARG A 21 -0.99 10.57 4.55
N PHE A 22 -1.49 11.20 3.49
CA PHE A 22 -2.66 10.73 2.78
C PHE A 22 -2.42 9.34 2.17
N CYS A 23 -1.29 9.13 1.50
CA CYS A 23 -0.91 7.81 0.98
C CYS A 23 -0.80 6.77 2.10
N ALA A 24 -0.20 7.12 3.25
CA ALA A 24 -0.12 6.22 4.40
C ALA A 24 -1.51 5.83 4.92
N ALA A 25 -2.41 6.81 5.06
CA ALA A 25 -3.79 6.56 5.47
C ALA A 25 -4.55 5.71 4.45
N ALA A 26 -4.39 5.98 3.15
CA ALA A 26 -5.03 5.21 2.09
C ALA A 26 -4.59 3.73 2.09
N ILE A 27 -3.28 3.47 2.27
CA ILE A 27 -2.75 2.10 2.39
C ILE A 27 -3.32 1.43 3.65
N ALA A 28 -3.36 2.12 4.79
CA ALA A 28 -3.92 1.57 6.02
C ALA A 28 -5.41 1.22 5.88
N VAL A 29 -6.21 2.11 5.30
CA VAL A 29 -7.64 1.87 5.01
C VAL A 29 -7.81 0.71 4.04
N HIS A 30 -7.00 0.64 2.99
CA HIS A 30 -7.03 -0.48 2.04
C HIS A 30 -6.72 -1.82 2.73
N GLY A 31 -5.71 -1.86 3.61
CA GLY A 31 -5.40 -3.05 4.41
C GLY A 31 -6.54 -3.46 5.33
N MET A 32 -7.22 -2.48 5.96
CA MET A 32 -8.40 -2.74 6.79
C MET A 32 -9.57 -3.29 5.97
N LEU A 33 -9.82 -2.74 4.78
CA LEU A 33 -10.85 -3.24 3.86
C LEU A 33 -10.54 -4.67 3.39
N LEU A 34 -9.28 -4.98 3.12
CA LEU A 34 -8.84 -6.32 2.74
C LEU A 34 -9.06 -7.31 3.89
N HIS A 35 -8.79 -6.93 5.13
CA HIS A 35 -9.09 -7.76 6.30
C HIS A 35 -10.61 -7.96 6.47
N LEU A 36 -11.37 -6.86 6.41
CA LEU A 36 -12.82 -6.87 6.57
C LEU A 36 -13.51 -7.73 5.50
N SER A 37 -13.05 -7.66 4.24
CA SER A 37 -13.63 -8.45 3.16
C SER A 37 -13.43 -9.95 3.39
N THR A 38 -12.26 -10.36 3.90
CA THR A 38 -12.00 -11.77 4.24
C THR A 38 -12.85 -12.25 5.43
N ALA A 39 -13.12 -11.37 6.40
CA ALA A 39 -13.95 -11.67 7.56
C ALA A 39 -15.45 -11.78 7.22
N ILE A 40 -15.93 -10.98 6.27
CA ILE A 40 -17.35 -10.92 5.88
C ILE A 40 -17.71 -11.96 4.81
N ARG A 41 -16.73 -12.42 4.01
CA ARG A 41 -16.92 -13.44 2.97
C ARG A 41 -17.79 -14.65 3.37
N PRO A 42 -17.62 -15.30 4.55
CA PRO A 42 -18.45 -16.45 4.91
C PRO A 42 -19.94 -16.12 5.09
N PHE A 43 -20.31 -14.86 5.33
CA PHE A 43 -21.70 -14.45 5.56
C PHE A 43 -22.46 -14.11 4.26
N PHE A 44 -21.75 -13.83 3.16
CA PHE A 44 -22.35 -13.30 1.92
C PHE A 44 -21.88 -14.06 0.66
N SER A 45 -21.62 -15.36 0.78
CA SER A 45 -20.98 -16.16 -0.28
C SER A 45 -21.62 -16.03 -1.67
N SER A 46 -22.93 -15.92 -1.77
CA SER A 46 -23.67 -15.82 -3.04
C SER A 46 -23.57 -14.45 -3.74
N VAL A 47 -23.32 -13.37 -3.01
CA VAL A 47 -23.14 -12.01 -3.58
C VAL A 47 -21.73 -11.83 -4.12
N PHE A 48 -20.76 -12.58 -3.56
CA PHE A 48 -19.37 -12.53 -3.94
C PHE A 48 -19.05 -13.20 -5.29
N ASP A 49 -19.96 -13.94 -5.92
CA ASP A 49 -19.65 -14.56 -7.22
C ASP A 49 -19.64 -13.54 -8.37
N LEU A 50 -20.52 -12.52 -8.33
CA LEU A 50 -20.59 -11.48 -9.36
C LEU A 50 -19.78 -10.23 -8.97
N VAL A 51 -19.71 -9.92 -7.67
CA VAL A 51 -18.95 -8.78 -7.13
C VAL A 51 -17.49 -9.16 -6.84
N GLY A 52 -17.18 -10.46 -6.76
CA GLY A 52 -15.87 -10.98 -6.36
C GLY A 52 -14.76 -10.67 -7.34
N GLU A 53 -15.05 -10.61 -8.65
CA GLU A 53 -14.04 -10.25 -9.64
C GLU A 53 -13.60 -8.79 -9.47
N VAL A 54 -14.56 -7.86 -9.31
CA VAL A 54 -14.27 -6.45 -9.05
C VAL A 54 -13.52 -6.29 -7.73
N LEU A 55 -13.97 -6.96 -6.67
CA LEU A 55 -13.30 -6.93 -5.37
C LEU A 55 -11.89 -7.53 -5.44
N PHE A 56 -11.68 -8.55 -6.26
CA PHE A 56 -10.35 -9.11 -6.50
C PHE A 56 -9.43 -8.08 -7.15
N TRP A 57 -9.85 -7.39 -8.21
CA TRP A 57 -9.01 -6.37 -8.86
C TRP A 57 -8.76 -5.16 -7.95
N VAL A 58 -9.74 -4.73 -7.15
CA VAL A 58 -9.60 -3.54 -6.28
C VAL A 58 -8.82 -3.84 -4.99
N LEU A 59 -8.95 -5.03 -4.42
CA LEU A 59 -8.27 -5.38 -3.16
C LEU A 59 -6.98 -6.14 -3.41
N THR A 60 -7.02 -7.19 -4.22
CA THR A 60 -5.91 -8.13 -4.33
C THR A 60 -4.74 -7.58 -5.13
N VAL A 61 -5.00 -6.88 -6.24
CA VAL A 61 -3.92 -6.39 -7.12
C VAL A 61 -3.09 -5.29 -6.46
N PRO A 62 -3.68 -4.27 -5.79
CA PRO A 62 -2.88 -3.34 -5.01
C PRO A 62 -2.08 -4.02 -3.90
N ALA A 63 -2.66 -5.04 -3.24
CA ALA A 63 -1.94 -5.79 -2.21
C ALA A 63 -0.72 -6.54 -2.74
N LEU A 64 -0.83 -7.14 -3.93
CA LEU A 64 0.29 -7.76 -4.64
C LEU A 64 1.36 -6.74 -5.01
N LEU A 65 0.96 -5.61 -5.59
CA LEU A 65 1.90 -4.56 -5.98
C LEU A 65 2.66 -4.01 -4.76
N LEU A 66 1.96 -3.76 -3.65
CA LEU A 66 2.55 -3.27 -2.41
C LEU A 66 3.47 -4.30 -1.74
N SER A 67 3.21 -5.59 -1.90
CA SER A 67 4.04 -6.66 -1.33
C SER A 67 5.21 -7.08 -2.22
N SER A 68 5.16 -6.79 -3.53
CA SER A 68 6.18 -7.18 -4.51
C SER A 68 7.63 -6.80 -4.15
N PRO A 69 7.92 -5.61 -3.58
CA PRO A 69 9.30 -5.24 -3.24
C PRO A 69 9.87 -6.06 -2.09
N PHE A 70 8.99 -6.68 -1.29
CA PHE A 70 9.35 -7.51 -0.15
C PHE A 70 9.40 -9.00 -0.50
N ALA A 71 9.17 -9.40 -1.75
CA ALA A 71 9.06 -10.80 -2.14
C ALA A 71 10.25 -11.65 -1.66
N SER A 72 11.49 -11.18 -1.83
CA SER A 72 12.68 -11.90 -1.35
C SER A 72 12.68 -12.12 0.16
N VAL A 73 12.31 -11.08 0.92
CA VAL A 73 12.22 -11.14 2.38
C VAL A 73 11.10 -12.10 2.81
N LEU A 74 9.92 -11.97 2.20
CA LEU A 74 8.78 -12.83 2.46
C LEU A 74 9.08 -14.30 2.14
N TRP A 75 9.85 -14.58 1.09
CA TRP A 75 10.34 -15.91 0.77
C TRP A 75 11.27 -16.47 1.85
N ASN A 76 12.24 -15.67 2.32
CA ASN A 76 13.16 -16.09 3.38
C ASN A 76 12.45 -16.45 4.69
N PHE A 77 11.33 -15.78 4.99
CA PHE A 77 10.52 -16.05 6.19
C PHE A 77 9.40 -17.09 5.96
N GLY A 78 9.31 -17.71 4.79
CA GLY A 78 8.25 -18.67 4.49
C GLY A 78 6.84 -18.05 4.46
N LEU A 79 6.76 -16.74 4.21
CA LEU A 79 5.52 -15.95 4.12
C LEU A 79 4.96 -15.88 2.70
N MET A 80 5.47 -16.71 1.79
CA MET A 80 4.95 -16.88 0.44
C MET A 80 4.29 -18.28 0.33
N ASN A 81 3.22 -18.36 -0.45
CA ASN A 81 2.59 -19.60 -0.88
C ASN A 81 3.22 -20.02 -2.20
N ALA A 82 3.69 -21.28 -2.28
CA ALA A 82 4.22 -22.02 -3.44
C ALA A 82 5.22 -21.30 -4.40
N PRO A 83 6.30 -21.97 -4.86
CA PRO A 83 7.24 -21.35 -5.78
C PRO A 83 6.63 -21.19 -7.19
N GLY A 84 6.99 -20.12 -7.91
CA GLY A 84 6.62 -19.91 -9.32
C GLY A 84 5.83 -18.61 -9.58
N TRP A 85 5.11 -18.57 -10.71
CA TRP A 85 4.30 -17.40 -11.13
C TRP A 85 3.08 -17.14 -10.23
N PHE A 86 2.71 -18.11 -9.39
CA PHE A 86 1.70 -18.00 -8.34
C PHE A 86 2.34 -17.85 -6.95
N ALA A 87 3.50 -17.21 -6.86
CA ALA A 87 4.11 -16.86 -5.59
C ALA A 87 3.25 -15.80 -4.88
N TRP A 88 2.35 -16.24 -4.02
CA TRP A 88 1.37 -15.37 -3.35
C TRP A 88 1.78 -15.10 -1.91
N PRO A 89 1.89 -13.84 -1.47
CA PRO A 89 2.16 -13.56 -0.07
C PRO A 89 0.99 -14.09 0.80
N LYS A 90 1.35 -14.80 1.87
CA LYS A 90 0.42 -15.21 2.92
C LYS A 90 -0.21 -13.96 3.54
N PRO A 91 -1.41 -14.07 4.15
CA PRO A 91 -2.07 -12.93 4.80
C PRO A 91 -1.15 -12.16 5.76
N LEU A 92 -0.31 -12.88 6.52
CA LEU A 92 0.69 -12.26 7.40
C LEU A 92 1.77 -11.47 6.63
N GLY A 93 2.22 -11.97 5.49
CA GLY A 93 3.18 -11.28 4.62
C GLY A 93 2.61 -10.00 4.01
N ILE A 94 1.34 -10.03 3.61
CA ILE A 94 0.61 -8.83 3.14
C ILE A 94 0.50 -7.81 4.29
N ALA A 95 0.08 -8.25 5.49
CA ALA A 95 -0.03 -7.36 6.64
C ALA A 95 1.31 -6.68 6.98
N LEU A 96 2.40 -7.43 6.97
CA LEU A 96 3.75 -6.88 7.19
C LEU A 96 4.13 -5.85 6.12
N ALA A 97 3.92 -6.15 4.83
CA ALA A 97 4.20 -5.21 3.76
C ALA A 97 3.43 -3.88 3.93
N TYR A 98 2.16 -3.95 4.34
CA TYR A 98 1.34 -2.76 4.59
C TYR A 98 1.86 -1.94 5.77
N VAL A 99 2.17 -2.59 6.90
CA VAL A 99 2.73 -1.92 8.08
C VAL A 99 4.04 -1.23 7.73
N VAL A 100 4.92 -1.90 6.96
CA VAL A 100 6.20 -1.31 6.51
C VAL A 100 5.95 -0.09 5.63
N TRP A 101 5.07 -0.17 4.63
CA TRP A 101 4.74 0.98 3.78
C TRP A 101 4.19 2.16 4.56
N VAL A 102 3.25 1.92 5.48
CA VAL A 102 2.68 2.95 6.34
C VAL A 102 3.77 3.60 7.18
N ALA A 103 4.65 2.81 7.81
CA ALA A 103 5.76 3.31 8.61
C ALA A 103 6.76 4.13 7.77
N VAL A 104 7.11 3.65 6.57
CA VAL A 104 8.01 4.36 5.64
C VAL A 104 7.41 5.70 5.23
N LEU A 105 6.14 5.75 4.84
CA LEU A 105 5.49 6.99 4.41
C LEU A 105 5.36 8.01 5.56
N PHE A 106 5.02 7.55 6.76
CA PHE A 106 5.04 8.41 7.95
C PHE A 106 6.45 8.90 8.28
N GLY A 107 7.45 8.01 8.24
CA GLY A 107 8.85 8.37 8.47
C GLY A 107 9.34 9.43 7.49
N LEU A 108 9.05 9.26 6.19
CA LEU A 108 9.35 10.24 5.15
C LEU A 108 8.63 11.57 5.40
N ALA A 109 7.35 11.53 5.80
CA ALA A 109 6.60 12.74 6.12
C ALA A 109 7.23 13.51 7.30
N GLN A 110 7.71 12.81 8.33
CA GLN A 110 8.40 13.41 9.47
C GLN A 110 9.77 13.98 9.06
N VAL A 111 10.55 13.26 8.27
CA VAL A 111 11.86 13.72 7.78
C VAL A 111 11.70 15.00 6.95
N VAL A 112 10.74 15.03 6.02
CA VAL A 112 10.45 16.21 5.19
C VAL A 112 10.00 17.38 6.05
N GLN A 113 9.12 17.14 7.03
CA GLN A 113 8.66 18.18 7.95
C GLN A 113 9.82 18.76 8.77
N HIS A 114 10.68 17.91 9.31
CA HIS A 114 11.86 18.31 10.08
C HIS A 114 12.82 19.16 9.25
N TRP A 115 13.09 18.75 8.01
CA TRP A 115 13.96 19.49 7.10
C TRP A 115 13.37 20.84 6.69
N SER A 116 12.05 20.92 6.54
CA SER A 116 11.37 22.18 6.25
C SER A 116 11.41 23.17 7.41
N ASN A 117 11.46 22.70 8.65
CA ASN A 117 11.51 23.56 9.84
C ASN A 117 12.93 24.08 10.16
N LYS A 118 13.96 23.45 9.58
CA LYS A 118 15.36 23.87 9.74
C LYS A 118 15.81 24.94 8.74
N LYS A 119 15.01 25.19 7.70
CA LYS A 119 15.23 26.26 6.73
C LYS A 119 14.49 27.51 7.17
#